data_AF-A0A952NTP7-F1
#
_entry.id   AF-A0A952NTP7-F1
#
_cell.length_a   1.000
_cell.length_b   1.000
_cell.length_c   1.000
_cell.angle_alpha   90.00
_cell.angle_beta   90.00
_cell.angle_gamma   90.00
#
_symmetry.space_group_name_H-M   'P 1'
#
loop_
_entity.id
_entity.type
_entity.pdbx_description
1 polymer ?
#
loop_
_entity_poly.entity_id
_entity_poly.type
_entity_poly.pdbx_seq_one_letter_code
_entity_poly.pdbx_strand_id
1 'polypeptide(L)'
;MPIQSLHMLITLALLLAAMLYPFLPGRYDALAVPVSTLMQLLGAGGTVLLAPIGIAWLVYERRGAKPRSGAWALAAVVAAGLLAVLLCVAAYALSGVLLAVAFAIAALLPLQRLARLRTGVGAAEAVTAARYMALLPLALLAAQLMLAGPLTQASRARGIANSAELLDAIEAYHAAHGAYPASLAAVWQDYAPGVVGISRYFYAAKGAGFNLFFEQPRFILDNFGARELVVYNPLGEHSMISHDSWILLLGPSRVESTPGWFQVNDAGEGWRYFWFD
;
A
#
# COMPACT_ATOMS: atom_id res chain seq x y z
N MET A 1 2.62 17.87 -28.50
CA MET A 1 1.71 17.00 -27.70
C MET A 1 0.53 17.85 -27.24
N PRO A 2 -0.73 17.45 -27.45
CA PRO A 2 -1.86 18.27 -27.00
C PRO A 2 -1.84 18.40 -25.47
N ILE A 3 -2.15 19.59 -24.94
CA ILE A 3 -2.07 19.93 -23.50
C ILE A 3 -2.79 18.91 -22.60
N GLN A 4 -3.91 18.36 -23.08
CA GLN A 4 -4.69 17.34 -22.37
C GLN A 4 -3.92 16.03 -22.16
N SER A 5 -3.11 15.59 -23.12
CA SER A 5 -2.29 14.39 -22.98
C SER A 5 -1.18 14.58 -21.95
N LEU A 6 -0.60 15.79 -21.88
CA LEU A 6 0.39 16.13 -20.86
C LEU A 6 -0.22 16.08 -19.46
N HIS A 7 -1.40 16.67 -19.27
CA HIS A 7 -2.11 16.61 -17.98
C HIS A 7 -2.38 15.18 -17.54
N MET A 8 -2.84 14.32 -18.45
CA MET A 8 -3.12 12.92 -18.14
C MET A 8 -1.86 12.17 -17.69
N LEU A 9 -0.74 12.40 -18.38
CA LEU A 9 0.55 11.81 -18.02
C LEU A 9 1.04 12.28 -16.65
N ILE A 10 0.93 13.58 -16.37
CA ILE A 10 1.30 14.13 -15.05
C ILE A 10 0.41 13.53 -13.97
N THR A 11 -0.90 13.48 -14.18
CA THR A 11 -1.83 12.84 -13.22
C THR A 11 -1.46 11.37 -13.01
N LEU A 12 -1.24 10.61 -14.07
CA LEU A 12 -0.85 9.20 -13.96
C LEU A 12 0.48 9.04 -13.20
N ALA A 13 1.49 9.84 -13.53
CA ALA A 13 2.79 9.79 -12.87
C ALA A 13 2.69 10.10 -11.37
N LEU A 14 1.87 11.09 -10.98
CA LEU A 14 1.64 11.41 -9.57
C LEU A 14 0.90 10.29 -8.83
N LEU A 15 -0.14 9.70 -9.44
CA LEU A 15 -0.88 8.58 -8.84
C LEU A 15 0.01 7.34 -8.69
N LEU A 16 0.85 7.05 -9.68
CA LEU A 16 1.84 5.99 -9.60
C LEU A 16 2.89 6.29 -8.52
N ALA A 17 3.45 7.50 -8.49
CA ALA A 17 4.41 7.87 -7.46
C ALA A 17 3.83 7.69 -6.05
N ALA A 18 2.60 8.15 -5.82
CA ALA A 18 1.88 7.96 -4.55
C ALA A 18 1.63 6.48 -4.22
N MET A 19 1.31 5.65 -5.22
CA MET A 19 1.18 4.20 -5.06
C MET A 19 2.50 3.53 -4.67
N LEU A 20 3.61 3.91 -5.30
CA LEU A 20 4.90 3.25 -5.11
C LEU A 20 5.69 3.79 -3.91
N TYR A 21 5.32 4.98 -3.42
CA TYR A 21 6.05 5.72 -2.38
C TYR A 21 6.46 4.92 -1.13
N PRO A 22 5.62 4.05 -0.53
CA PRO A 22 6.01 3.29 0.67
C PRO A 22 7.18 2.33 0.46
N PHE A 23 7.43 1.92 -0.78
CA PHE A 23 8.48 0.94 -1.14
C PHE A 23 9.80 1.63 -1.49
N LEU A 24 9.80 2.96 -1.55
CA LEU A 24 10.98 3.73 -1.93
C LEU A 24 11.92 3.94 -0.73
N PRO A 25 13.22 4.18 -1.01
CA PRO A 25 14.17 4.54 0.02
C PRO A 25 13.78 5.86 0.68
N GLY A 26 13.89 5.95 2.00
CA GLY A 26 13.62 7.19 2.71
C GLY A 26 13.35 7.00 4.19
N ARG A 27 13.04 8.12 4.85
CA ARG A 27 12.57 8.12 6.25
C ARG A 27 11.12 7.68 6.29
N TYR A 28 10.73 7.09 7.41
CA TYR A 28 9.35 6.70 7.62
C TYR A 28 8.38 7.88 7.48
N ASP A 29 7.30 7.66 6.75
CA ASP A 29 6.19 8.59 6.60
C ASP A 29 4.87 7.85 6.90
N ALA A 30 4.18 8.29 7.95
CA ALA A 30 2.95 7.67 8.43
C ALA A 30 1.81 7.71 7.40
N LEU A 31 1.84 8.64 6.45
CA LEU A 31 0.82 8.76 5.40
C LEU A 31 1.14 7.93 4.15
N ALA A 32 2.37 7.45 4.00
CA ALA A 32 2.78 6.76 2.79
C ALA A 32 1.92 5.52 2.52
N VAL A 33 1.80 4.62 3.50
CA VAL A 33 1.03 3.39 3.35
C VAL A 33 -0.46 3.68 3.11
N PRO A 34 -1.15 4.52 3.92
CA PRO A 34 -2.54 4.89 3.65
C PRO A 34 -2.76 5.47 2.25
N VAL A 35 -1.93 6.42 1.82
CA VAL A 35 -2.07 7.08 0.51
C VAL A 35 -1.87 6.06 -0.61
N SER A 36 -0.85 5.21 -0.51
CA SER A 36 -0.63 4.14 -1.49
C SER A 36 -1.82 3.21 -1.57
N THR A 37 -2.35 2.75 -0.44
CA THR A 37 -3.53 1.88 -0.39
C THR A 37 -4.72 2.53 -1.10
N LEU A 38 -4.95 3.83 -0.92
CA LEU A 38 -6.00 4.55 -1.63
C LEU A 38 -5.78 4.62 -3.13
N MET A 39 -4.54 4.77 -3.60
CA MET A 39 -4.22 4.73 -5.03
C MET A 39 -4.43 3.32 -5.61
N GLN A 40 -4.14 2.28 -4.84
CA GLN A 40 -4.40 0.89 -5.24
C GLN A 40 -5.91 0.61 -5.31
N LEU A 41 -6.69 1.09 -4.32
CA LEU A 41 -8.16 1.00 -4.36
C LEU A 41 -8.75 1.80 -5.53
N LEU A 42 -8.17 2.96 -5.88
CA LEU A 42 -8.54 3.71 -7.07
C LEU A 42 -8.24 2.91 -8.35
N GLY A 43 -7.10 2.21 -8.42
CA GLY A 43 -6.76 1.31 -9.53
C GLY A 43 -7.74 0.15 -9.66
N ALA A 44 -7.90 -0.64 -8.61
CA ALA A 44 -8.77 -1.82 -8.60
C ALA A 44 -10.26 -1.45 -8.71
N GLY A 45 -10.76 -0.63 -7.80
CA GLY A 45 -12.16 -0.19 -7.78
C GLY A 45 -12.53 0.68 -8.97
N GLY A 46 -11.64 1.57 -9.41
CA GLY A 46 -11.85 2.37 -10.62
C GLY A 46 -11.85 1.52 -11.90
N THR A 47 -11.09 0.42 -11.94
CA THR A 47 -11.13 -0.49 -13.09
C THR A 47 -12.47 -1.19 -13.17
N VAL A 48 -13.06 -1.55 -12.04
CA VAL A 48 -14.39 -2.18 -12.00
C VAL A 48 -15.50 -1.17 -12.30
N LEU A 49 -15.46 0.02 -11.69
CA LEU A 49 -16.58 0.98 -11.75
C LEU A 49 -16.49 1.97 -12.92
N LEU A 50 -15.30 2.49 -13.23
CA LEU A 50 -15.13 3.60 -14.18
C LEU A 50 -14.70 3.14 -15.57
N ALA A 51 -13.79 2.16 -15.65
CA ALA A 51 -13.21 1.77 -16.93
C ALA A 51 -14.23 1.24 -17.94
N PRO A 52 -15.22 0.39 -17.58
CA PRO A 52 -16.23 -0.09 -18.51
C PRO A 52 -17.07 1.06 -19.07
N ILE A 53 -17.44 2.04 -18.23
CA ILE A 53 -18.20 3.22 -18.61
C ILE A 53 -17.36 4.09 -19.56
N GLY A 54 -16.10 4.36 -19.22
CA GLY A 54 -15.20 5.15 -20.06
C GLY A 54 -14.97 4.51 -21.43
N ILE A 55 -14.74 3.20 -21.48
CA ILE A 55 -14.55 2.46 -22.73
C ILE A 55 -15.83 2.47 -23.58
N ALA A 56 -16.99 2.14 -22.98
CA ALA A 56 -18.26 2.13 -23.69
C ALA A 56 -18.61 3.53 -24.23
N TRP A 57 -18.35 4.58 -23.45
CA TRP A 57 -18.53 5.97 -23.88
C TRP A 57 -17.61 6.31 -25.05
N LEU A 58 -16.32 5.95 -25.01
CA LEU A 58 -15.40 6.18 -26.13
C LEU A 58 -15.80 5.44 -27.41
N VAL A 59 -16.26 4.20 -27.30
CA VAL A 59 -16.76 3.43 -28.44
C VAL A 59 -18.01 4.07 -29.03
N TYR A 60 -18.91 4.57 -28.17
CA TYR A 60 -20.12 5.26 -28.60
C TYR A 60 -19.82 6.55 -29.37
N GLU A 61 -18.94 7.41 -28.86
CA GLU A 61 -18.52 8.65 -29.52
C GLU A 61 -17.85 8.38 -30.87
N ARG A 62 -17.01 7.34 -30.97
CA ARG A 62 -16.37 6.95 -32.24
C ARG A 62 -17.35 6.53 -33.34
N ARG A 63 -18.54 6.04 -32.98
CA ARG A 63 -19.56 5.61 -33.94
C ARG A 63 -20.39 6.76 -34.51
N GLY A 64 -20.11 8.01 -34.12
CA GLY A 64 -20.83 9.19 -34.63
C GLY A 64 -22.31 9.22 -34.25
N ALA A 65 -22.71 8.47 -33.23
CA ALA A 65 -24.08 8.44 -32.76
C ALA A 65 -24.48 9.81 -32.18
N LYS A 66 -25.71 10.27 -32.45
CA LYS A 66 -26.26 11.53 -31.90
C LYS A 66 -26.02 11.64 -30.39
N PRO A 67 -25.78 12.84 -29.83
CA PRO A 67 -25.24 12.99 -28.49
C PRO A 67 -26.23 12.51 -27.41
N ARG A 68 -26.07 11.27 -26.95
CA ARG A 68 -26.56 10.79 -25.64
C ARG A 68 -25.51 11.00 -24.55
N SER A 69 -24.64 11.99 -24.71
CA SER A 69 -23.54 12.32 -23.78
C SER A 69 -24.04 12.54 -22.35
N GLY A 70 -25.26 13.04 -22.17
CA GLY A 70 -25.87 13.22 -20.85
C GLY A 70 -26.09 11.92 -20.06
N ALA A 71 -26.42 10.80 -20.73
CA ALA A 71 -26.64 9.52 -20.05
C ALA A 71 -25.31 8.91 -19.58
N TRP A 72 -24.28 8.96 -20.43
CA TRP A 72 -22.93 8.51 -20.07
C TRP A 72 -22.31 9.38 -18.96
N ALA A 73 -22.49 10.69 -19.03
CA ALA A 73 -22.06 11.61 -17.97
C ALA A 73 -22.76 11.30 -16.64
N LEU A 74 -24.06 11.00 -16.65
CA LEU A 74 -24.78 10.60 -15.44
C LEU A 74 -24.23 9.29 -14.85
N ALA A 75 -24.05 8.27 -15.69
CA ALA A 75 -23.45 7.00 -15.26
C ALA A 75 -22.05 7.20 -14.67
N ALA A 76 -21.23 8.05 -15.31
CA ALA A 76 -19.91 8.42 -14.83
C ALA A 76 -19.94 9.13 -13.47
N VAL A 77 -20.84 10.09 -13.27
CA VAL A 77 -21.01 10.79 -11.98
C VAL A 77 -21.41 9.81 -10.88
N VAL A 78 -22.36 8.91 -11.15
CA VAL A 78 -22.81 7.92 -10.16
C VAL A 78 -21.65 6.97 -9.79
N ALA A 79 -20.98 6.39 -10.78
CA ALA A 79 -19.88 5.45 -10.54
C ALA A 79 -18.69 6.13 -9.83
N ALA A 80 -18.32 7.35 -10.25
CA ALA A 80 -17.27 8.12 -9.59
C ALA A 80 -17.66 8.53 -8.17
N GLY A 81 -18.94 8.85 -7.94
CA GLY A 81 -19.46 9.17 -6.61
C GLY A 81 -19.37 7.98 -5.66
N LEU A 82 -19.78 6.79 -6.10
CA LEU A 82 -19.65 5.55 -5.32
C LEU A 82 -18.19 5.25 -4.99
N LEU A 83 -17.30 5.37 -5.98
CA LEU A 83 -15.86 5.17 -5.77
C LEU A 83 -15.29 6.20 -4.79
N ALA A 84 -15.68 7.48 -4.90
CA ALA A 84 -15.24 8.53 -4.00
C ALA A 84 -15.67 8.26 -2.55
N VAL A 85 -16.92 7.82 -2.34
CA VAL A 85 -17.41 7.42 -1.01
C VAL A 85 -16.58 6.26 -0.45
N LEU A 86 -16.34 5.21 -1.25
CA LEU A 86 -15.52 4.07 -0.85
C LEU A 86 -14.09 4.51 -0.44
N LEU A 87 -13.47 5.37 -1.24
CA LEU A 87 -12.14 5.91 -0.93
C LEU A 87 -12.13 6.78 0.33
N CYS A 88 -13.18 7.57 0.59
CA CYS A 88 -13.29 8.35 1.82
C CYS A 88 -13.44 7.46 3.06
N VAL A 89 -14.25 6.40 2.97
CA VAL A 89 -14.40 5.41 4.06
C VAL A 89 -13.08 4.69 4.31
N ALA A 90 -12.40 4.25 3.26
CA ALA A 90 -11.07 3.65 3.39
C ALA A 90 -10.05 4.62 3.99
N ALA A 91 -10.04 5.87 3.56
CA ALA A 91 -9.14 6.90 4.10
C ALA A 91 -9.38 7.12 5.60
N TYR A 92 -10.65 7.15 6.03
CA TYR A 92 -11.04 7.24 7.43
C TYR A 92 -10.53 6.03 8.22
N ALA A 93 -10.74 4.82 7.71
CA ALA A 93 -10.31 3.59 8.38
C ALA A 93 -8.77 3.49 8.51
N LEU A 94 -8.03 3.99 7.52
CA LEU A 94 -6.56 3.87 7.47
C LEU A 94 -5.82 4.94 8.28
N SER A 95 -6.33 6.17 8.30
CA SER A 95 -5.59 7.33 8.87
C SER A 95 -6.47 8.35 9.57
N GLY A 96 -7.78 8.09 9.69
CA GLY A 96 -8.72 8.95 10.40
C GLY A 96 -9.32 10.09 9.56
N VAL A 97 -9.99 11.01 10.25
CA VAL A 97 -10.89 12.00 9.64
C VAL A 97 -10.18 12.98 8.70
N LEU A 98 -8.94 13.39 9.00
CA LEU A 98 -8.23 14.39 8.20
C LEU A 98 -7.94 13.89 6.78
N LEU A 99 -7.48 12.65 6.64
CA LEU A 99 -7.23 12.05 5.33
C LEU A 99 -8.54 11.86 4.55
N ALA A 100 -9.61 11.44 5.23
CA ALA A 100 -10.93 11.31 4.61
C ALA A 100 -11.46 12.64 4.06
N VAL A 101 -11.33 13.73 4.83
CA VAL A 101 -11.74 15.08 4.39
C VAL A 101 -10.89 15.55 3.21
N ALA A 102 -9.57 15.35 3.24
CA ALA A 102 -8.70 15.70 2.13
C ALA A 102 -9.11 14.97 0.83
N PHE A 103 -9.41 13.67 0.91
CA PHE A 103 -9.88 12.90 -0.24
C PHE A 103 -11.27 13.32 -0.71
N ALA A 104 -12.18 13.63 0.21
CA ALA A 104 -13.50 14.15 -0.15
C ALA A 104 -13.38 15.44 -0.96
N ILE A 105 -12.56 16.40 -0.50
CA ILE A 105 -12.31 17.66 -1.21
C ILE A 105 -11.68 17.39 -2.58
N ALA A 106 -10.68 16.51 -2.65
CA ALA A 106 -10.02 16.15 -3.91
C ALA A 106 -11.01 15.51 -4.91
N ALA A 107 -11.98 14.72 -4.44
CA ALA A 107 -12.99 14.07 -5.27
C ALA A 107 -14.10 15.02 -5.75
N LEU A 108 -14.36 16.13 -5.06
CA LEU A 108 -15.39 17.09 -5.48
C LEU A 108 -15.09 17.71 -6.85
N LEU A 109 -13.84 18.04 -7.13
CA LEU A 109 -13.45 18.68 -8.40
C LEU A 109 -13.76 17.81 -9.63
N PRO A 110 -13.32 16.54 -9.73
CA PRO A 110 -13.66 15.69 -10.87
C PRO A 110 -15.16 15.40 -10.93
N LEU A 111 -15.86 15.24 -9.80
CA LEU A 111 -17.31 15.03 -9.78
C LEU A 111 -18.08 16.24 -10.31
N GLN A 112 -17.71 17.46 -9.90
CA GLN A 112 -18.31 18.69 -10.42
C GLN A 112 -18.07 18.83 -11.91
N ARG A 113 -16.86 18.51 -12.40
CA ARG A 113 -16.56 18.53 -13.85
C ARG A 113 -17.41 17.52 -14.61
N LEU A 114 -17.52 16.28 -14.13
CA LEU A 114 -18.37 15.25 -14.74
C LEU A 114 -19.85 15.67 -14.73
N ALA A 115 -20.33 16.27 -13.65
CA ALA A 115 -21.71 16.74 -13.55
C ALA A 115 -22.02 17.86 -14.56
N ARG A 116 -21.06 18.76 -14.83
CA ARG A 116 -21.21 19.80 -15.85
C ARG A 116 -21.35 19.21 -17.26
N LEU A 117 -20.70 18.08 -17.56
CA LEU A 117 -20.85 17.43 -18.87
C LEU A 117 -22.31 17.04 -19.17
N ARG A 118 -23.16 16.87 -18.15
CA ARG A 118 -24.60 16.61 -18.30
C ARG A 118 -25.36 17.76 -18.95
N THR A 119 -24.91 19.00 -18.78
CA THR A 119 -25.62 20.21 -19.23
C THR A 119 -25.21 20.69 -20.62
N GLY A 120 -24.56 19.85 -21.43
CA GLY A 120 -24.28 20.14 -22.85
C GLY A 120 -22.88 20.70 -23.15
N VAL A 121 -21.86 20.29 -22.40
CA VAL A 121 -20.46 20.65 -22.67
C VAL A 121 -19.96 20.01 -23.98
N GLY A 122 -19.00 20.64 -24.64
CA GLY A 122 -18.48 20.23 -25.95
C GLY A 122 -17.93 18.79 -25.99
N ALA A 123 -18.10 18.13 -27.15
CA ALA A 123 -17.71 16.73 -27.37
C ALA A 123 -16.25 16.41 -27.02
N ALA A 124 -15.33 17.38 -27.17
CA ALA A 124 -13.92 17.21 -26.83
C ALA A 124 -13.69 16.96 -25.32
N GLU A 125 -14.45 17.62 -24.44
CA GLU A 125 -14.34 17.43 -23.00
C GLU A 125 -14.94 16.09 -22.56
N ALA A 126 -16.06 15.68 -23.16
CA ALA A 126 -16.66 14.37 -22.95
C ALA A 126 -15.69 13.23 -23.31
N VAL A 127 -15.07 13.30 -24.49
CA VAL A 127 -14.05 12.32 -24.93
C VAL A 127 -12.85 12.33 -23.99
N THR A 128 -12.44 13.49 -23.48
CA THR A 128 -11.32 13.59 -22.53
C THR A 128 -11.67 12.91 -21.21
N ALA A 129 -12.84 13.19 -20.62
CA ALA A 129 -13.29 12.57 -19.38
C ALA A 129 -13.37 11.03 -19.51
N ALA A 130 -13.95 10.54 -20.61
CA ALA A 130 -14.05 9.12 -20.89
C ALA A 130 -12.66 8.44 -21.01
N ARG A 131 -11.66 9.12 -21.59
CA ARG A 131 -10.26 8.64 -21.61
C ARG A 131 -9.66 8.53 -20.22
N TYR A 132 -9.85 9.52 -19.35
CA TYR A 132 -9.32 9.48 -17.98
C TYR A 132 -9.95 8.34 -17.18
N MET A 133 -11.26 8.16 -17.28
CA MET A 133 -12.00 7.09 -16.61
C MET A 133 -11.56 5.69 -17.05
N ALA A 134 -11.21 5.53 -18.33
CA ALA A 134 -10.71 4.26 -18.85
C ALA A 134 -9.24 4.03 -18.49
N LEU A 135 -8.36 4.96 -18.86
CA LEU A 135 -6.92 4.72 -18.90
C LEU A 135 -6.25 4.81 -17.52
N LEU A 136 -6.66 5.74 -16.66
CA LEU A 136 -6.01 5.91 -15.35
C LEU A 136 -6.16 4.67 -14.45
N PRO A 137 -7.37 4.17 -14.14
CA PRO A 137 -7.48 3.02 -13.25
C PRO A 137 -6.88 1.75 -13.85
N LEU A 138 -6.99 1.55 -15.17
CA LEU A 138 -6.35 0.42 -15.86
C LEU A 138 -4.82 0.47 -15.73
N ALA A 139 -4.22 1.64 -15.92
CA ALA A 139 -2.77 1.81 -15.77
C ALA A 139 -2.30 1.60 -14.33
N LEU A 140 -3.07 2.09 -13.35
CA LEU A 140 -2.80 1.85 -11.93
C LEU A 140 -2.90 0.37 -11.56
N LEU A 141 -3.95 -0.32 -12.02
CA LEU A 141 -4.11 -1.75 -11.81
C LEU A 141 -2.98 -2.55 -12.47
N ALA A 142 -2.63 -2.22 -13.72
CA ALA A 142 -1.52 -2.87 -14.41
C ALA A 142 -0.20 -2.68 -13.65
N ALA A 143 0.10 -1.46 -13.20
CA ALA A 143 1.30 -1.19 -12.41
C ALA A 143 1.29 -1.97 -11.09
N GLN A 144 0.16 -2.04 -10.39
CA GLN A 144 0.00 -2.84 -9.19
C GLN A 144 0.32 -4.32 -9.45
N LEU A 145 -0.25 -4.92 -10.49
CA LEU A 145 -0.02 -6.34 -10.81
C LEU A 145 1.43 -6.62 -11.25
N MET A 146 2.05 -5.69 -11.98
CA MET A 146 3.40 -5.88 -12.53
C MET A 146 4.51 -5.56 -11.52
N LEU A 147 4.29 -4.60 -10.63
CA LEU A 147 5.33 -4.07 -9.74
C LEU A 147 5.23 -4.57 -8.30
N ALA A 148 4.12 -5.21 -7.91
CA ALA A 148 3.92 -5.65 -6.52
C ALA A 148 5.06 -6.54 -6.00
N GLY A 149 5.36 -7.63 -6.69
CA GLY A 149 6.44 -8.55 -6.32
C GLY A 149 7.82 -7.88 -6.29
N PRO A 150 8.29 -7.30 -7.42
CA PRO A 150 9.61 -6.69 -7.50
C PRO A 150 9.85 -5.57 -6.47
N LEU A 151 8.87 -4.68 -6.25
CA LEU A 151 9.03 -3.58 -5.30
C LEU A 151 8.97 -4.05 -3.85
N THR A 152 8.12 -5.02 -3.53
CA THR A 152 8.08 -5.62 -2.19
C THR A 152 9.41 -6.31 -1.87
N GLN A 153 9.98 -7.06 -2.82
CA GLN A 153 11.28 -7.70 -2.66
C GLN A 153 12.41 -6.67 -2.51
N ALA A 154 12.44 -5.62 -3.34
CA ALA A 154 13.46 -4.58 -3.26
C ALA A 154 13.39 -3.80 -1.93
N SER A 155 12.18 -3.48 -1.48
CA SER A 155 11.91 -2.87 -0.17
C SER A 155 12.40 -3.76 0.96
N ARG A 156 12.04 -5.06 0.94
CA ARG A 156 12.45 -6.05 1.95
C ARG A 156 13.97 -6.16 2.01
N ALA A 157 14.62 -6.34 0.87
CA ALA A 157 16.07 -6.49 0.78
C ALA A 157 16.79 -5.25 1.34
N ARG A 158 16.26 -4.04 1.11
CA ARG A 158 16.78 -2.81 1.71
C ARG A 158 16.60 -2.78 3.22
N GLY A 159 15.41 -3.12 3.71
CA GLY A 159 15.13 -3.21 5.15
C GLY A 159 16.05 -4.22 5.85
N ILE A 160 16.37 -5.34 5.19
CA ILE A 160 17.35 -6.32 5.68
C ILE A 160 18.76 -5.72 5.66
N ALA A 161 19.21 -5.17 4.53
CA ALA A 161 20.57 -4.64 4.40
C ALA A 161 20.87 -3.52 5.42
N ASN A 162 19.91 -2.62 5.66
CA ASN A 162 20.07 -1.52 6.61
C ASN A 162 20.07 -1.97 8.08
N SER A 163 19.72 -3.23 8.37
CA SER A 163 19.75 -3.75 9.74
C SER A 163 21.13 -4.21 10.18
N ALA A 164 22.10 -4.32 9.26
CA ALA A 164 23.42 -4.86 9.53
C ALA A 164 24.11 -4.15 10.70
N GLU A 165 24.10 -2.81 10.72
CA GLU A 165 24.72 -2.03 11.80
C GLU A 165 24.08 -2.30 13.16
N LEU A 166 22.76 -2.47 13.20
CA LEU A 166 22.03 -2.81 14.42
C LEU A 166 22.36 -4.23 14.89
N LEU A 167 22.43 -5.19 13.97
CA LEU A 167 22.82 -6.56 14.29
C LEU A 167 24.24 -6.62 14.84
N ASP A 168 25.19 -5.95 14.20
CA ASP A 168 26.58 -5.87 14.65
C ASP A 168 26.67 -5.26 16.07
N ALA A 169 25.88 -4.22 16.35
CA ALA A 169 25.82 -3.60 17.67
C ALA A 169 25.24 -4.54 18.74
N ILE A 170 24.20 -5.31 18.40
CA ILE A 170 23.60 -6.31 19.30
C ILE A 170 24.60 -7.44 19.61
N GLU A 171 25.30 -7.94 18.59
CA GLU A 171 26.30 -9.00 18.73
C GLU A 171 27.52 -8.51 19.53
N ALA A 172 27.99 -7.28 19.27
CA ALA A 172 29.06 -6.68 20.06
C ALA A 172 28.67 -6.51 21.54
N TYR A 173 27.41 -6.11 21.81
CA TYR A 173 26.89 -6.06 23.18
C TYR A 173 26.91 -7.43 23.84
N HIS A 174 26.43 -8.46 23.15
CA HIS A 174 26.44 -9.85 23.64
C HIS A 174 27.86 -10.35 23.92
N ALA A 175 28.81 -10.09 23.03
CA ALA A 175 30.22 -10.46 23.21
C ALA A 175 30.85 -9.78 24.44
N ALA A 176 30.48 -8.53 24.72
CA ALA A 176 31.03 -7.77 25.86
C ALA A 176 30.38 -8.12 27.21
N HIS A 177 29.09 -8.50 27.23
CA HIS A 177 28.32 -8.68 28.47
C HIS A 177 27.91 -10.13 28.74
N GLY A 178 28.11 -11.04 27.79
CA GLY A 178 27.73 -12.45 27.89
C GLY A 178 26.23 -12.72 27.80
N ALA A 179 25.41 -11.71 27.50
CA ALA A 179 23.96 -11.82 27.30
C ALA A 179 23.46 -10.78 26.29
N TYR A 180 22.44 -11.12 25.50
CA TYR A 180 21.78 -10.16 24.61
C TYR A 180 21.06 -9.06 25.42
N PRO A 181 20.86 -7.87 24.85
CA PRO A 181 20.11 -6.81 25.52
C PRO A 181 18.71 -7.27 25.93
N ALA A 182 18.27 -6.92 27.13
CA ALA A 182 16.91 -7.25 27.59
C ALA A 182 15.84 -6.50 26.77
N SER A 183 16.16 -5.31 26.26
CA SER A 183 15.29 -4.48 25.43
C SER A 183 16.10 -3.47 24.63
N LEU A 184 15.57 -3.07 23.47
CA LEU A 184 16.04 -1.94 22.66
C LEU A 184 14.98 -0.83 22.56
N ALA A 185 14.00 -0.84 23.45
CA ALA A 185 12.96 0.18 23.48
C ALA A 185 13.53 1.52 23.98
N ALA A 186 13.84 2.41 23.03
CA ALA A 186 14.30 3.77 23.30
C ALA A 186 13.38 4.81 22.63
N VAL A 187 13.35 6.01 23.21
CA VAL A 187 12.59 7.16 22.66
C VAL A 187 13.17 7.61 21.33
N TRP A 188 14.50 7.63 21.23
CA TRP A 188 15.24 7.97 20.03
C TRP A 188 15.74 6.68 19.38
N GLN A 189 15.41 6.50 18.10
CA GLN A 189 15.86 5.35 17.34
C GLN A 189 17.02 5.77 16.45
N ASP A 190 18.19 5.27 16.77
CA ASP A 190 19.42 5.55 16.01
C ASP A 190 19.52 4.69 14.74
N TYR A 191 18.80 3.55 14.72
CA TYR A 191 18.77 2.61 13.61
C TYR A 191 17.42 2.67 12.90
N ALA A 192 17.44 2.76 11.57
CA ALA A 192 16.23 2.88 10.76
C ALA A 192 16.23 1.94 9.55
N PRO A 193 15.07 1.36 9.17
CA PRO A 193 14.96 0.51 7.98
C PRO A 193 15.31 1.20 6.66
N GLY A 194 15.29 2.54 6.60
CA GLY A 194 15.60 3.31 5.39
C GLY A 194 14.61 3.08 4.24
N VAL A 195 13.38 2.69 4.57
CA VAL A 195 12.26 2.50 3.64
C VAL A 195 11.08 3.32 4.15
N VAL A 196 10.46 4.10 3.27
CA VAL A 196 9.40 5.08 3.63
C VAL A 196 8.22 4.42 4.37
N GLY A 197 7.80 3.23 3.95
CA GLY A 197 6.67 2.54 4.55
C GLY A 197 6.99 1.70 5.79
N ILE A 198 8.26 1.56 6.16
CA ILE A 198 8.68 0.72 7.31
C ILE A 198 9.02 1.62 8.48
N SER A 199 8.24 1.55 9.55
CA SER A 199 8.34 2.49 10.67
C SER A 199 9.64 2.36 11.48
N ARG A 200 10.01 1.14 11.84
CA ARG A 200 11.12 0.83 12.74
C ARG A 200 11.49 -0.65 12.67
N TYR A 201 12.62 -0.99 13.28
CA TYR A 201 12.87 -2.35 13.73
C TYR A 201 12.25 -2.60 15.11
N PHE A 202 11.76 -3.80 15.32
CA PHE A 202 11.28 -4.31 16.59
C PHE A 202 12.21 -5.40 17.09
N TYR A 203 12.50 -5.37 18.38
CA TYR A 203 13.39 -6.31 19.03
C TYR A 203 12.63 -7.05 20.13
N ALA A 204 12.77 -8.38 20.15
CA ALA A 204 12.26 -9.22 21.22
C ALA A 204 13.33 -10.24 21.62
N ALA A 205 13.82 -10.16 22.85
CA ALA A 205 14.72 -11.16 23.42
C ALA A 205 14.00 -12.53 23.51
N LYS A 206 14.72 -13.61 23.19
CA LYS A 206 14.16 -14.97 23.18
C LYS A 206 15.21 -15.99 23.61
N GLY A 207 15.17 -16.39 24.88
CA GLY A 207 16.09 -17.39 25.42
C GLY A 207 17.55 -16.99 25.25
N ALA A 208 18.32 -17.81 24.53
CA ALA A 208 19.72 -17.56 24.20
C ALA A 208 19.91 -16.76 22.90
N GLY A 209 18.85 -16.18 22.32
CA GLY A 209 18.88 -15.39 21.10
C GLY A 209 17.87 -14.23 21.14
N PHE A 210 17.50 -13.75 19.97
CA PHE A 210 16.53 -12.68 19.81
C PHE A 210 15.82 -12.75 18.46
N ASN A 211 14.66 -12.09 18.36
CA ASN A 211 14.03 -11.76 17.10
C ASN A 211 14.20 -10.27 16.82
N LEU A 212 14.75 -9.95 15.65
CA LEU A 212 14.70 -8.60 15.10
C LEU A 212 13.77 -8.61 13.90
N PHE A 213 12.77 -7.74 13.86
CA PHE A 213 11.76 -7.79 12.81
C PHE A 213 11.20 -6.43 12.40
N PHE A 214 10.55 -6.39 11.26
CA PHE A 214 9.81 -5.22 10.78
C PHE A 214 8.60 -5.64 9.94
N GLU A 215 7.63 -4.75 9.84
CA GLU A 215 6.45 -4.93 8.98
C GLU A 215 6.71 -4.37 7.58
N GLN A 216 6.56 -5.21 6.57
CA GLN A 216 6.78 -4.86 5.18
C GLN A 216 5.47 -4.36 4.56
N PRO A 217 5.44 -3.16 3.95
CA PRO A 217 4.32 -2.70 3.15
C PRO A 217 3.95 -3.71 2.05
N ARG A 218 2.66 -3.85 1.78
CA ARG A 218 2.09 -4.80 0.82
C ARG A 218 1.18 -4.11 -0.19
N PHE A 219 1.09 -4.68 -1.38
CA PHE A 219 0.03 -4.31 -2.31
C PHE A 219 -1.25 -5.07 -1.98
N ILE A 220 -2.42 -4.42 -2.06
CA ILE A 220 -3.70 -5.00 -1.61
C ILE A 220 -4.12 -6.24 -2.42
N LEU A 221 -3.69 -6.36 -3.68
CA LEU A 221 -3.99 -7.53 -4.52
C LEU A 221 -2.93 -8.64 -4.43
N ASP A 222 -1.83 -8.39 -3.72
CA ASP A 222 -0.80 -9.39 -3.43
C ASP A 222 -1.08 -10.01 -2.06
N ASN A 223 -1.71 -11.19 -2.05
CA ASN A 223 -2.29 -11.86 -0.88
C ASN A 223 -3.16 -10.92 -0.03
N PHE A 224 -4.38 -10.67 -0.53
CA PHE A 224 -5.34 -9.76 0.05
C PHE A 224 -5.52 -9.98 1.56
N GLY A 225 -5.42 -8.90 2.33
CA GLY A 225 -5.56 -8.92 3.80
C GLY A 225 -4.29 -9.34 4.54
N ALA A 226 -3.31 -9.94 3.86
CA ALA A 226 -2.15 -10.48 4.54
C ALA A 226 -1.19 -9.39 5.01
N ARG A 227 -0.72 -9.53 6.25
CA ARG A 227 0.39 -8.74 6.78
C ARG A 227 1.69 -9.53 6.63
N GLU A 228 2.77 -8.84 6.27
CA GLU A 228 4.08 -9.46 6.13
C GLU A 228 5.03 -8.96 7.22
N LEU A 229 5.50 -9.88 8.07
CA LEU A 229 6.56 -9.62 9.04
C LEU A 229 7.84 -10.31 8.59
N VAL A 230 8.92 -9.54 8.50
CA VAL A 230 10.25 -10.00 8.11
C VAL A 230 11.08 -10.10 9.39
N VAL A 231 11.63 -11.27 9.67
CA VAL A 231 12.17 -11.64 10.98
C VAL A 231 13.56 -12.26 10.82
N TYR A 232 14.51 -11.74 11.59
CA TYR A 232 15.82 -12.33 11.82
C TYR A 232 15.86 -13.05 13.16
N ASN A 233 16.55 -14.18 13.20
CA ASN A 233 16.91 -14.86 14.44
C ASN A 233 18.26 -15.56 14.25
N PRO A 234 19.28 -15.29 15.11
CA PRO A 234 20.63 -15.84 14.92
C PRO A 234 20.71 -17.36 15.09
N LEU A 235 19.75 -17.97 15.80
CA LEU A 235 19.66 -19.41 16.03
C LEU A 235 18.77 -20.13 15.00
N GLY A 236 18.18 -19.41 14.06
CA GLY A 236 17.19 -19.96 13.12
C GLY A 236 15.85 -20.32 13.77
N GLU A 237 15.63 -19.92 15.02
CA GLU A 237 14.42 -20.19 15.80
C GLU A 237 13.33 -19.12 15.58
N HIS A 238 13.07 -18.80 14.30
CA HIS A 238 12.10 -17.77 13.93
C HIS A 238 10.71 -18.13 14.45
N SER A 239 10.18 -17.34 15.37
CA SER A 239 8.78 -17.43 15.78
C SER A 239 8.17 -16.05 15.92
N MET A 240 6.92 -15.93 15.52
CA MET A 240 6.18 -14.68 15.63
C MET A 240 4.74 -14.97 16.02
N ILE A 241 4.33 -14.48 17.18
CA ILE A 241 3.01 -14.76 17.72
C ILE A 241 2.04 -13.72 17.16
N SER A 242 0.92 -14.17 16.58
CA SER A 242 -0.05 -13.25 15.94
C SER A 242 -0.79 -12.38 16.96
N HIS A 243 -1.14 -12.96 18.11
CA HIS A 243 -1.95 -12.29 19.12
C HIS A 243 -1.25 -12.25 20.49
N ASP A 244 -1.24 -11.05 21.09
CA ASP A 244 -0.81 -10.83 22.47
C ASP A 244 -1.64 -11.66 23.48
N SER A 245 -2.95 -11.80 23.25
CA SER A 245 -3.83 -12.64 24.08
C SER A 245 -3.36 -14.09 24.18
N TRP A 246 -2.69 -14.63 23.16
CA TRP A 246 -2.15 -15.98 23.22
C TRP A 246 -1.00 -16.08 24.20
N ILE A 247 -0.14 -15.05 24.28
CA ILE A 247 0.93 -14.97 25.29
C ILE A 247 0.34 -14.95 26.69
N LEU A 248 -0.78 -14.25 26.88
CA LEU A 248 -1.39 -14.05 28.20
C LEU A 248 -2.27 -15.23 28.64
N LEU A 249 -2.89 -15.94 27.70
CA LEU A 249 -3.89 -16.98 27.98
C LEU A 249 -3.37 -18.39 27.79
N LEU A 250 -2.37 -18.59 26.91
CA LEU A 250 -1.80 -19.91 26.66
C LEU A 250 -0.51 -20.09 27.48
N GLY A 251 -0.30 -21.29 28.03
CA GLY A 251 0.97 -21.65 28.62
C GLY A 251 2.10 -21.67 27.57
N PRO A 252 3.39 -21.50 27.97
CA PRO A 252 4.51 -21.33 27.04
C PRO A 252 4.60 -22.40 25.94
N SER A 253 4.41 -23.68 26.30
CA SER A 253 4.45 -24.79 25.36
C SER A 253 3.35 -24.76 24.29
N ARG A 254 2.18 -24.19 24.60
CA ARG A 254 1.08 -24.05 23.64
C ARG A 254 1.26 -22.84 22.72
N VAL A 255 1.88 -21.77 23.22
CA VAL A 255 2.19 -20.59 22.40
C VAL A 255 3.13 -20.98 21.26
N GLU A 256 4.17 -21.76 21.56
CA GLU A 256 5.15 -22.21 20.57
C GLU A 256 4.55 -23.15 19.51
N SER A 257 3.53 -23.93 19.86
CA SER A 257 2.85 -24.85 18.95
C SER A 257 1.70 -24.22 18.15
N THR A 258 1.36 -22.96 18.39
CA THR A 258 0.23 -22.29 17.73
C THR A 258 0.76 -21.26 16.73
N PRO A 259 1.04 -21.66 15.48
CA PRO A 259 1.50 -20.72 14.47
C PRO A 259 0.38 -19.73 14.17
N GLY A 260 0.68 -18.44 14.34
CA GLY A 260 -0.23 -17.35 14.02
C GLY A 260 -0.15 -16.91 12.55
N TRP A 261 0.63 -17.60 11.75
CA TRP A 261 0.90 -17.30 10.33
C TRP A 261 0.44 -18.46 9.47
N PHE A 262 -0.01 -18.17 8.25
CA PHE A 262 -0.44 -19.21 7.30
C PHE A 262 0.68 -19.60 6.31
N GLN A 263 1.74 -18.80 6.19
CA GLN A 263 2.88 -19.12 5.32
C GLN A 263 4.19 -18.54 5.86
N VAL A 264 5.28 -19.32 5.69
CA VAL A 264 6.66 -18.91 5.97
C VAL A 264 7.47 -19.05 4.69
N ASN A 265 8.32 -18.07 4.43
CA ASN A 265 9.18 -18.05 3.25
C ASN A 265 10.59 -17.62 3.66
N ASP A 266 11.57 -18.06 2.88
CA ASP A 266 12.96 -17.68 3.05
C ASP A 266 13.20 -16.24 2.54
N ALA A 267 13.99 -15.47 3.29
CA ALA A 267 14.38 -14.11 2.94
C ALA A 267 15.91 -13.93 2.84
N GLY A 268 16.69 -15.00 2.96
CA GLY A 268 18.16 -14.96 2.96
C GLY A 268 18.75 -15.36 4.31
N GLU A 269 20.08 -15.24 4.46
CA GLU A 269 20.83 -15.75 5.61
C GLU A 269 20.28 -15.24 6.95
N GLY A 270 19.70 -16.14 7.74
CA GLY A 270 19.13 -15.83 9.05
C GLY A 270 17.80 -15.07 9.01
N TRP A 271 17.24 -14.77 7.83
CA TRP A 271 15.99 -14.04 7.67
C TRP A 271 14.87 -14.91 7.09
N ARG A 272 13.66 -14.76 7.64
CA ARG A 272 12.43 -15.33 7.09
C ARG A 272 11.35 -14.26 7.02
N TYR A 273 10.36 -14.43 6.15
CA TYR A 273 9.15 -13.61 6.20
C TYR A 273 7.90 -14.47 6.35
N PHE A 274 6.97 -13.95 7.13
CA PHE A 274 5.76 -14.62 7.59
C PHE A 274 4.55 -13.85 7.09
N TRP A 275 3.53 -14.57 6.62
CA TRP A 275 2.24 -13.98 6.27
C TRP A 275 1.18 -14.30 7.33
N PHE A 276 0.54 -13.25 7.82
CA PHE A 276 -0.53 -13.28 8.83
C PHE A 276 -1.85 -12.88 8.19
N ASP A 277 -2.95 -13.43 8.71
CA ASP A 277 -4.32 -13.05 8.38
C ASP A 277 -4.83 -11.82 9.14
#